data_AF-A0A0W0Z5I2-F1
#
_entry.id   AF-A0A0W0Z5I2-F1
#
_cell.length_a   1.000
_cell.length_b   1.000
_cell.length_c   1.000
_cell.angle_alpha   90.00
_cell.angle_beta   90.00
_cell.angle_gamma   90.00
#
_symmetry.space_group_name_H-M   'P 1'
#
loop_
_entity.id
_entity.type
_entity.pdbx_description
1 polymer ?
#
loop_
_entity_poly.entity_id
_entity_poly.type
_entity_poly.pdbx_seq_one_letter_code
_entity_poly.pdbx_strand_id
1 'polypeptide(L)'
;MENNSKLQIYKGIIQYLLGSTNYTLKNIAELCNSSIKSIQTIYSDSLIPHNFSSEKELVKLYQMILEINSNRDAYRKYLPLPKEHRQLSIN
;
A
#
# COMPACT_ATOMS: atom_id res chain seq x y z
N MET A 1 23.93 -16.28 3.29
CA MET A 1 22.54 -15.80 3.14
C MET A 1 22.40 -14.51 3.93
N GLU A 2 23.08 -13.46 3.49
CA GLU A 2 23.06 -12.16 4.14
C GLU A 2 22.69 -11.14 3.07
N ASN A 3 21.88 -10.16 3.42
CA ASN A 3 21.41 -9.05 2.56
C ASN A 3 20.19 -9.33 1.68
N ASN A 4 19.05 -9.68 2.27
CA ASN A 4 17.80 -9.36 1.55
C ASN A 4 16.61 -8.89 2.39
N SER A 5 16.76 -8.62 3.69
CA SER A 5 15.67 -8.03 4.48
C SER A 5 15.17 -6.72 3.88
N LYS A 6 16.10 -5.88 3.38
CA LYS A 6 15.80 -4.63 2.70
C LYS A 6 14.91 -4.82 1.46
N LEU A 7 15.26 -5.79 0.62
CA LEU A 7 14.44 -6.12 -0.55
C LEU A 7 13.08 -6.67 -0.16
N GLN A 8 13.03 -7.59 0.81
CA GLN A 8 11.75 -8.16 1.27
C GLN A 8 10.83 -7.07 1.82
N ILE A 9 11.38 -6.08 2.52
CA ILE A 9 10.64 -4.90 2.96
C ILE A 9 10.12 -4.12 1.76
N TYR A 10 10.94 -3.80 0.76
CA TYR A 10 10.47 -3.03 -0.41
C TYR A 10 9.45 -3.77 -1.24
N LYS A 11 9.65 -5.07 -1.44
CA LYS A 11 8.70 -5.93 -2.11
C LYS A 11 7.39 -5.98 -1.33
N GLY A 12 7.44 -6.13 -0.01
CA GLY A 12 6.27 -6.10 0.87
C GLY A 12 5.52 -4.77 0.82
N ILE A 13 6.25 -3.65 0.81
CA ILE A 13 5.66 -2.31 0.64
C ILE A 13 4.95 -2.20 -0.70
N ILE A 14 5.62 -2.55 -1.81
CA ILE A 14 5.03 -2.48 -3.15
C ILE A 14 3.79 -3.39 -3.23
N GLN A 15 3.87 -4.60 -2.69
CA GLN A 15 2.76 -5.55 -2.66
C GLN A 15 1.58 -5.00 -1.84
N TYR A 16 1.84 -4.41 -0.68
CA TYR A 16 0.79 -3.77 0.12
C TYR A 16 0.14 -2.62 -0.65
N LEU A 17 0.93 -1.72 -1.26
CA LEU A 17 0.42 -0.59 -2.03
C LEU A 17 -0.46 -1.06 -3.20
N LEU A 18 -0.07 -2.12 -3.91
CA LEU A 18 -0.87 -2.72 -4.98
C LEU A 18 -2.18 -3.34 -4.46
N GLY A 19 -2.16 -3.96 -3.27
CA GLY A 19 -3.33 -4.63 -2.70
C GLY A 19 -4.29 -3.70 -1.95
N SER A 20 -3.78 -2.61 -1.39
CA SER A 20 -4.54 -1.69 -0.54
C SER A 20 -5.02 -0.44 -1.28
N THR A 21 -4.65 -0.28 -2.55
CA THR A 21 -5.01 0.87 -3.39
C THR A 21 -5.34 0.40 -4.82
N ASN A 22 -5.81 1.30 -5.68
CA ASN A 22 -5.94 1.04 -7.12
C ASN A 22 -4.67 1.44 -7.90
N TYR A 23 -3.52 1.51 -7.23
CA TYR A 23 -2.27 1.88 -7.88
C TYR A 23 -1.72 0.75 -8.74
N THR A 24 -1.17 1.13 -9.88
CA THR A 24 -0.33 0.25 -10.69
C THR A 24 1.14 0.45 -10.34
N LEU A 25 2.03 -0.46 -10.78
CA LEU A 25 3.48 -0.26 -10.65
C LEU A 25 3.95 1.06 -11.28
N LYS A 26 3.28 1.51 -12.35
CA LYS A 26 3.54 2.81 -12.98
C LYS A 26 3.19 3.96 -12.03
N ASN A 27 2.00 3.92 -11.41
CA ASN A 27 1.57 4.95 -10.45
C ASN A 27 2.55 5.03 -9.27
N ILE A 28 2.97 3.88 -8.74
CA ILE A 28 3.94 3.82 -7.64
C ILE A 28 5.28 4.44 -8.07
N ALA A 29 5.77 4.12 -9.27
CA ALA A 29 7.01 4.69 -9.79
C ALA A 29 6.92 6.22 -9.93
N GLU A 30 5.82 6.73 -10.50
CA GLU A 30 5.57 8.17 -10.64
C GLU A 30 5.52 8.88 -9.28
N LEU A 31 4.80 8.32 -8.31
CA LEU A 31 4.68 8.88 -6.95
C LEU A 31 5.99 8.82 -6.16
N CYS A 32 6.83 7.82 -6.43
CA CYS A 32 8.14 7.68 -5.79
C CYS A 32 9.25 8.43 -6.53
N ASN A 33 8.94 9.18 -7.59
CA ASN A 33 9.93 9.79 -8.49
C ASN A 33 11.01 8.77 -8.91
N SER A 34 10.56 7.57 -9.30
CA SER A 34 11.39 6.45 -9.69
C SER A 34 11.08 6.00 -11.10
N SER A 35 11.99 5.23 -11.71
CA SER A 35 11.69 4.58 -12.97
C SER A 35 10.76 3.39 -12.74
N ILE A 36 9.83 3.14 -13.67
CA ILE A 36 8.99 1.94 -13.63
C ILE A 36 9.82 0.66 -13.61
N LYS A 37 10.97 0.66 -14.30
CA LYS A 37 11.93 -0.45 -14.30
C LYS A 37 12.48 -0.71 -12.90
N SER A 38 12.83 0.34 -12.15
CA SER A 38 13.35 0.21 -10.78
C SER A 38 12.34 -0.50 -9.87
N ILE A 39 11.07 -0.08 -9.93
CA ILE A 39 10.00 -0.69 -9.13
C ILE A 39 9.72 -2.13 -9.60
N GLN A 40 9.72 -2.39 -10.91
CA GLN A 40 9.57 -3.73 -11.49
C GLN A 40 10.69 -4.68 -11.07
N THR A 41 11.94 -4.24 -11.11
CA THR A 41 13.09 -5.06 -10.71
C THR A 41 13.05 -5.42 -9.22
N ILE A 42 12.58 -4.52 -8.36
CA ILE A 42 12.35 -4.82 -6.93
C ILE A 42 11.24 -5.85 -6.76
N TYR A 43 10.10 -5.65 -7.43
CA TYR A 43 8.89 -6.43 -7.21
C TYR A 43 8.94 -7.82 -7.89
N SER A 44 9.28 -7.85 -9.18
CA SER A 44 9.29 -9.04 -10.01
C SER A 44 10.64 -9.78 -9.92
N ASP A 45 11.74 -9.08 -10.16
CA ASP A 45 13.07 -9.70 -10.27
C ASP A 45 13.73 -9.91 -8.90
N SER A 46 13.09 -9.41 -7.83
CA SER A 46 13.58 -9.53 -6.46
C SER A 46 15.04 -9.04 -6.34
N LEU A 47 15.31 -7.87 -6.94
CA LEU A 47 16.61 -7.23 -6.95
C LEU A 47 16.48 -5.72 -6.67
N ILE A 48 17.36 -5.16 -5.85
CA ILE A 48 17.40 -3.71 -5.64
C ILE A 48 18.31 -3.11 -6.72
N PRO A 49 17.82 -2.14 -7.52
CA PRO A 49 18.65 -1.39 -8.45
C PRO A 49 19.83 -0.74 -7.73
N HIS A 50 20.98 -0.72 -8.39
CA HIS A 50 22.16 -0.05 -7.85
C HIS A 50 21.83 1.44 -7.59
N ASN A 51 21.99 1.89 -6.34
CA ASN A 51 21.60 3.23 -5.87
C ASN A 51 20.11 3.55 -6.05
N PHE A 52 19.21 2.74 -5.46
CA PHE A 52 17.78 3.06 -5.40
C PHE A 52 17.51 4.34 -4.60
N SER A 53 17.57 5.49 -5.27
CA SER A 53 17.42 6.83 -4.69
C SER A 53 16.01 7.13 -4.21
N SER A 54 15.01 6.40 -4.71
CA SER A 54 13.58 6.56 -4.40
C SER A 54 13.13 5.80 -3.14
N GLU A 55 14.09 5.30 -2.35
CA GLU A 55 13.85 4.57 -1.12
C GLU A 55 12.99 5.36 -0.12
N LYS A 56 13.36 6.62 0.10
CA LYS A 56 12.68 7.51 1.05
C LYS A 56 11.25 7.78 0.61
N GLU A 57 11.05 8.01 -0.68
CA GLU A 57 9.76 8.28 -1.28
C GLU A 57 8.85 7.04 -1.22
N LEU A 58 9.40 5.85 -1.44
CA LEU A 58 8.66 4.58 -1.29
C LEU A 58 8.15 4.37 0.13
N VAL A 59 9.01 4.59 1.13
CA VAL A 59 8.63 4.45 2.54
C VAL A 59 7.61 5.52 2.96
N LYS A 60 7.76 6.77 2.48
CA LYS A 60 6.79 7.83 2.73
C LYS A 60 5.42 7.53 2.13
N LEU A 61 5.38 7.01 0.90
CA LEU A 61 4.14 6.62 0.25
C LEU A 61 3.43 5.52 1.04
N TYR A 62 4.19 4.52 1.49
CA TYR A 62 3.68 3.46 2.37
C TYR A 62 3.07 4.01 3.66
N GLN A 63 3.80 4.89 4.36
CA GLN A 63 3.34 5.51 5.60
C GLN A 63 2.03 6.29 5.39
N MET A 64 1.94 7.08 4.32
CA MET A 64 0.73 7.85 4.01
C MET A 64 -0.48 6.94 3.79
N ILE A 65 -0.32 5.85 3.04
CA ILE A 65 -1.41 4.91 2.78
C ILE A 65 -1.80 4.13 4.04
N LEU A 66 -0.84 3.77 4.90
CA LEU A 66 -1.13 3.18 6.21
C LEU A 66 -1.99 4.08 7.09
N GLU A 67 -1.65 5.38 7.16
CA GLU A 67 -2.40 6.36 7.95
C GLU A 67 -3.82 6.55 7.41
N ILE A 68 -3.98 6.65 6.09
CA ILE A 68 -5.30 6.76 5.44
C ILE A 68 -6.16 5.54 5.76
N ASN A 69 -5.61 4.32 5.62
CA ASN A 69 -6.36 3.10 5.85
C ASN A 69 -6.70 2.89 7.33
N SER A 70 -5.77 3.19 8.24
CA SER A 70 -6.01 3.10 9.70
C SER A 70 -7.12 4.04 10.16
N ASN A 71 -7.16 5.26 9.61
CA ASN A 71 -8.23 6.22 9.90
C ASN A 71 -9.57 5.79 9.30
N ARG A 72 -9.59 5.20 8.10
CA ARG A 72 -10.81 4.66 7.48
C ARG A 72 -11.50 3.64 8.39
N ASP A 73 -10.74 2.75 9.01
CA ASP A 73 -11.27 1.75 9.94
C ASP A 73 -11.79 2.38 11.24
N ALA A 74 -11.17 3.46 11.70
CA ALA A 74 -11.71 4.25 12.81
C ALA A 74 -13.08 4.87 12.44
N TYR A 75 -13.20 5.52 11.28
CA TYR A 75 -14.49 6.10 10.85
C TYR A 75 -15.58 5.04 10.61
N ARG A 76 -15.24 3.84 10.15
CA ARG A 76 -16.21 2.73 10.01
C ARG A 76 -16.79 2.29 11.35
N LYS A 77 -16.04 2.39 12.46
CA LYS A 77 -16.54 2.08 13.81
C LYS A 77 -17.53 3.11 14.33
N TYR A 78 -17.48 4.34 13.81
CA TYR A 78 -18.33 5.46 14.26
C TYR A 78 -19.47 5.81 13.31
N LEU A 79 -19.54 5.19 12.10
CA LEU A 79 -20.75 5.29 11.28
C LEU A 79 -21.85 4.40 11.90
N PRO A 80 -22.96 4.97 12.39
CA PRO A 80 -24.09 4.16 12.81
C PRO A 80 -24.65 3.42 11.60
N LEU A 81 -24.83 2.09 11.73
CA LEU A 81 -25.55 1.29 10.75
C LEU A 81 -26.93 1.91 10.47
N PRO A 82 -27.37 2.05 9.21
CA PRO A 82 -28.72 2.49 8.89
C PRO A 82 -29.74 1.60 9.61
N LYS A 83 -30.69 2.21 10.31
CA LYS A 83 -31.70 1.53 11.15
C LYS A 83 -32.77 0.75 10.36
N GLU A 84 -32.57 0.47 9.08
CA GLU A 84 -33.66 0.10 8.17
C GLU A 84 -33.98 -1.41 8.07
N HIS A 85 -33.49 -2.23 9.01
CA HIS A 85 -33.87 -3.65 9.07
C HIS A 85 -34.43 -4.09 10.42
N ARG A 86 -35.13 -3.19 11.14
CA ARG A 86 -36.22 -3.65 12.03
C ARG A 86 -37.51 -3.75 11.22
N GLN A 87 -37.58 -4.75 10.35
CA GLN A 87 -38.88 -5.21 9.86
C GLN A 87 -39.65 -5.78 11.05
N LEU A 88 -40.58 -4.96 11.51
CA LEU A 88 -41.84 -5.30 12.15
C LEU A 88 -42.26 -6.77 11.94
N SER A 89 -42.03 -7.63 12.94
CA SER A 89 -42.95 -8.75 13.16
C SER A 89 -44.11 -8.22 13.99
N ILE A 90 -45.12 -7.70 13.29
CA ILE A 90 -46.46 -7.57 13.84
C ILE A 90 -47.13 -8.94 13.65
N ASN A 91 -47.78 -9.39 14.73
CA ASN A 91 -48.59 -10.60 14.94
C ASN A 91 -47.84 -11.85 15.41
#